data_AF-F5YDL8-F1
#
_entry.id   AF-F5YDL8-F1
#
_cell.length_a   1.000
_cell.length_b   1.000
_cell.length_c   1.000
_cell.angle_alpha   90.00
_cell.angle_beta   90.00
_cell.angle_gamma   90.00
#
_symmetry.space_group_name_H-M   'P 1'
#
loop_
_entity.id
_entity.type
_entity.pdbx_description
1 polymer ?
#
loop_
_entity_poly.entity_id
_entity_poly.type
_entity_poly.pdbx_seq_one_letter_code
_entity_poly.pdbx_strand_id
1 'polypeptide(L)'
;MGISYKPFHHLLIEKNLKMKEVMERAKISPPTIVKLSRNDYVGLRVIEKLCGVLDCKPEQIFEIVIGHDTVTPIKKRIPKEQPSPSSKIPDITKKEKH
;
A
#
# COMPACT_ATOMS: atom_id res chain seq x y z
N MET A 1 3.28 15.22 6.30
CA MET A 1 2.32 14.12 6.54
C MET A 1 2.67 12.97 5.62
N GLY A 2 2.60 11.72 6.06
CA GLY A 2 2.93 10.55 5.24
C GLY A 2 2.30 9.27 5.78
N ILE A 3 2.41 8.19 5.02
CA ILE A 3 1.98 6.86 5.46
C ILE A 3 3.20 6.08 5.98
N SER A 4 3.02 5.24 6.99
CA SER A 4 4.04 4.31 7.49
C SER A 4 3.43 2.91 7.52
N TYR A 5 4.14 1.94 6.94
CA TYR A 5 3.76 0.53 7.01
C TYR A 5 4.56 -0.22 8.09
N LYS A 6 5.13 0.48 9.07
CA LYS A 6 5.76 -0.17 10.24
C LYS A 6 4.80 -1.13 10.97
N PRO A 7 3.51 -0.78 11.20
CA PRO A 7 2.56 -1.72 11.82
C PRO A 7 2.47 -3.03 11.05
N PHE A 8 2.41 -2.98 9.72
CA PHE A 8 2.41 -4.17 8.88
C PHE A 8 3.68 -5.02 9.06
N HIS A 9 4.86 -4.41 9.10
CA HIS A 9 6.10 -5.16 9.34
C HIS A 9 6.12 -5.84 10.72
N HIS A 10 5.62 -5.17 11.76
CA HIS A 10 5.49 -5.79 13.08
C HIS A 10 4.49 -6.96 13.06
N LEU A 11 3.34 -6.79 12.42
CA LEU A 11 2.33 -7.84 12.27
C LEU A 11 2.89 -9.09 11.56
N LEU A 12 3.72 -8.91 10.54
CA LEU A 12 4.38 -10.01 9.85
C LEU A 12 5.33 -10.79 10.79
N ILE A 13 6.08 -10.08 11.63
CA ILE A 13 6.98 -10.69 12.62
C ILE A 13 6.17 -11.44 13.68
N GLU A 14 5.13 -10.82 14.22
CA GLU A 14 4.23 -11.41 15.22
C GLU A 14 3.59 -12.71 14.72
N LYS A 15 3.24 -12.76 13.43
CA LYS A 15 2.66 -13.95 12.78
C LYS A 15 3.70 -14.91 12.18
N ASN A 16 5.00 -14.62 12.29
CA ASN A 16 6.09 -15.39 11.68
C ASN A 16 5.89 -15.62 10.16
N LEU A 17 5.46 -14.56 9.45
CA LEU A 17 5.19 -14.58 8.02
C LEU A 17 6.23 -13.77 7.25
N LYS A 18 6.60 -14.26 6.06
CA LYS A 18 7.47 -13.52 5.14
C LYS A 18 6.62 -12.60 4.27
N MET A 19 7.09 -11.37 4.08
CA MET A 19 6.47 -10.38 3.17
C MET A 19 6.13 -10.98 1.81
N LYS A 20 7.08 -11.69 1.18
CA LYS A 20 6.89 -12.32 -0.15
C LYS A 20 5.68 -13.26 -0.19
N GLU A 21 5.55 -14.12 0.82
CA GLU A 21 4.50 -15.11 0.92
C GLU A 21 3.12 -14.45 1.09
N VAL A 22 3.04 -13.41 1.93
CA VAL A 22 1.80 -12.65 2.12
C VAL A 22 1.38 -11.94 0.83
N MET A 23 2.34 -11.33 0.11
CA MET A 23 2.03 -10.66 -1.16
C MET A 23 1.57 -11.63 -2.24
N GLU A 24 2.14 -12.83 -2.27
CA GLU A 24 1.74 -13.90 -3.19
C GLU A 24 0.32 -14.40 -2.88
N ARG A 25 0.02 -14.69 -1.60
CA ARG A 25 -1.33 -15.07 -1.14
C ARG A 25 -2.36 -13.97 -1.44
N ALA A 26 -1.98 -12.70 -1.25
CA ALA A 26 -2.84 -11.54 -1.50
C ALA A 26 -2.96 -11.18 -2.99
N LYS A 27 -2.23 -11.86 -3.89
CA LYS A 27 -2.18 -11.57 -5.34
C LYS A 27 -1.88 -10.09 -5.59
N ILE A 28 -0.85 -9.57 -4.91
CA ILE A 28 -0.38 -8.18 -5.05
C ILE A 28 0.73 -8.13 -6.08
N SER A 29 0.63 -7.16 -7.00
CA SER A 29 1.60 -7.02 -8.08
C SER A 29 2.95 -6.48 -7.58
N PRO A 30 4.08 -6.87 -8.20
CA PRO A 30 5.42 -6.42 -7.79
C PRO A 30 5.58 -4.89 -7.65
N PRO A 31 5.01 -4.03 -8.53
CA PRO A 31 5.08 -2.58 -8.36
C PRO A 31 4.43 -2.09 -7.06
N THR A 32 3.33 -2.70 -6.63
CA THR A 32 2.66 -2.36 -5.37
C THR A 32 3.47 -2.80 -4.17
N ILE A 33 4.16 -3.95 -4.25
CA ILE A 33 5.09 -4.39 -3.19
C ILE A 33 6.21 -3.35 -3.01
N VAL A 34 6.76 -2.84 -4.11
CA VAL A 34 7.79 -1.79 -4.06
C VAL A 34 7.26 -0.52 -3.39
N LYS A 35 6.01 -0.12 -3.67
CA LYS A 35 5.35 1.03 -3.02
C LYS A 35 5.21 0.83 -1.51
N LEU A 36 4.71 -0.34 -1.08
CA LEU A 36 4.61 -0.68 0.34
C LEU A 36 5.97 -0.58 1.05
N SER A 37 7.02 -1.16 0.45
CA SER A 37 8.38 -1.10 1.01
C SER A 37 8.98 0.31 1.07
N ARG A 38 8.46 1.25 0.28
CA ARG A 38 8.93 2.65 0.24
C ARG A 38 8.06 3.60 1.07
N ASN A 39 7.04 3.09 1.75
CA ASN A 39 6.03 3.91 2.42
C ASN A 39 5.30 4.87 1.45
N ASP A 40 5.05 4.40 0.22
CA ASP A 40 4.22 5.11 -0.75
C ASP A 40 2.75 4.76 -0.58
N TYR A 41 1.86 5.66 -1.03
CA TYR A 41 0.42 5.40 -1.04
C TYR A 41 0.06 4.23 -1.95
N VAL A 42 -0.78 3.34 -1.42
CA VAL A 42 -1.43 2.27 -2.18
C VAL A 42 -2.94 2.45 -2.13
N GLY A 43 -3.65 1.85 -3.09
CA GLY A 43 -5.11 1.88 -3.08
C GLY A 43 -5.69 1.04 -1.95
N LEU A 44 -6.86 1.42 -1.45
CA LEU A 44 -7.55 0.72 -0.35
C LEU A 44 -7.80 -0.76 -0.64
N ARG A 45 -8.00 -1.13 -1.91
CA ARG A 45 -8.13 -2.53 -2.36
C ARG A 45 -6.91 -3.39 -2.04
N VAL A 46 -5.72 -2.79 -1.95
CA VAL A 46 -4.50 -3.48 -1.51
C VAL A 46 -4.58 -3.77 -0.01
N ILE A 47 -5.00 -2.77 0.78
CA ILE A 47 -5.16 -2.90 2.23
C ILE A 47 -6.23 -3.95 2.55
N GLU A 48 -7.38 -3.92 1.88
CA GLU A 48 -8.44 -4.92 2.00
C GLU A 48 -7.93 -6.35 1.77
N LYS A 49 -7.17 -6.57 0.68
CA LYS A 49 -6.57 -7.88 0.39
C LYS A 49 -5.58 -8.33 1.46
N LEU A 50 -4.75 -7.41 1.98
CA LEU A 50 -3.82 -7.72 3.06
C LEU A 50 -4.58 -8.10 4.34
N CYS A 51 -5.63 -7.35 4.68
CA CYS A 51 -6.49 -7.65 5.82
C CYS A 51 -7.13 -9.04 5.68
N GLY A 52 -7.63 -9.38 4.50
CA GLY A 52 -8.24 -10.69 4.24
C GLY A 52 -7.27 -11.87 4.33
N VAL A 53 -5.99 -11.69 3.95
CA VAL A 53 -4.98 -12.75 4.05
C VAL A 53 -4.42 -12.89 5.47
N LEU A 54 -4.30 -11.78 6.18
CA LEU A 54 -3.70 -11.73 7.51
C LEU A 54 -4.70 -11.88 8.64
N ASP A 55 -6.00 -11.81 8.34
CA ASP A 55 -7.09 -11.75 9.30
C ASP A 55 -6.83 -10.67 10.36
N CYS A 56 -6.78 -9.41 9.91
CA CYS A 56 -6.42 -8.27 10.73
C CYS A 56 -7.19 -7.01 10.33
N LYS A 57 -7.11 -5.98 11.17
CA LYS A 57 -7.76 -4.69 10.91
C LYS A 57 -6.84 -3.74 10.11
N PRO A 58 -7.38 -2.78 9.35
CA PRO A 58 -6.59 -1.84 8.56
C PRO A 58 -5.55 -1.03 9.36
N GLU A 59 -5.84 -0.71 10.62
CA GLU A 59 -4.94 0.03 11.51
C GLU A 59 -3.66 -0.75 11.85
N GLN A 60 -3.70 -2.08 11.71
CA GLN A 60 -2.53 -2.94 11.88
C GLN A 60 -1.67 -3.02 10.62
N ILE A 61 -2.16 -2.49 9.48
CA ILE A 61 -1.41 -2.46 8.22
C ILE A 61 -0.63 -1.15 8.08
N PHE A 62 -1.22 -0.01 8.42
CA PHE A 62 -0.57 1.28 8.24
C PHE A 62 -1.02 2.31 9.26
N GLU A 63 -0.20 3.34 9.41
CA GLU A 63 -0.48 4.53 10.22
C GLU A 63 -0.20 5.80 9.40
N ILE A 64 -0.88 6.89 9.76
CA ILE A 64 -0.63 8.22 9.19
C ILE A 64 0.30 8.98 10.12
N VAL A 65 1.46 9.38 9.61
CA VAL A 65 2.47 10.13 10.36
C VAL A 65 2.29 11.63 10.09
N ILE A 66 1.95 12.38 11.14
CA ILE A 66 1.92 13.85 11.18
C ILE A 66 3.22 14.33 11.86
N GLY A 67 3.81 15.44 11.40
CA GLY A 67 5.19 15.81 11.74
C GLY A 67 5.48 16.02 13.24
N HIS A 68 6.67 15.52 13.63
CA HIS A 68 7.45 15.70 14.88
C HIS A 68 6.87 15.13 16.19
N ASP A 69 7.14 13.85 16.49
CA ASP A 69 8.08 13.45 17.56
C ASP A 69 8.21 11.90 17.72
N THR A 70 9.45 11.40 17.57
CA THR A 70 10.02 10.10 18.02
C THR A 70 9.41 8.80 17.41
N VAL A 71 10.09 7.86 16.73
CA VAL A 71 11.48 7.38 16.67
C VAL A 71 11.71 6.74 15.28
N THR A 72 12.60 7.29 14.45
CA THR A 72 13.57 6.54 13.61
C THR A 72 14.45 7.50 12.80
N PRO A 73 15.78 7.33 12.76
CA PRO A 73 16.66 8.11 11.91
C PRO A 73 16.44 7.76 10.43
N ILE A 74 15.71 8.61 9.69
CA ILE A 74 15.53 8.50 8.24
C ILE A 74 16.79 9.02 7.56
N LYS A 75 17.60 8.12 7.01
CA LYS A 75 18.67 8.45 6.07
C LYS A 75 18.01 9.10 4.83
N LYS A 76 18.25 10.41 4.65
CA LYS A 76 17.66 11.26 3.60
C LYS A 76 17.69 10.57 2.22
N ARG A 77 16.52 10.29 1.65
CA ARG A 77 16.31 10.25 0.20
C ARG A 77 15.00 10.96 -0.11
N ILE A 78 15.11 12.04 -0.86
CA ILE A 78 14.05 12.93 -1.31
C ILE A 78 13.02 12.11 -2.13
N PRO A 79 11.71 12.17 -1.83
CA PRO A 79 10.69 11.55 -2.67
C PRO A 79 10.61 12.28 -4.01
N LYS A 80 10.69 11.53 -5.12
CA LYS A 80 10.28 12.06 -6.43
C LYS A 80 8.75 12.11 -6.43
N GLU A 81 8.21 13.32 -6.44
CA GLU A 81 6.81 13.61 -6.70
C GLU A 81 6.36 12.87 -7.98
N GLN A 82 5.34 12.00 -7.86
CA GLN A 82 4.76 11.34 -9.02
C GLN A 82 3.42 11.99 -9.36
N PRO A 83 3.19 12.31 -10.64
CA PRO A 83 1.98 12.98 -11.10
C PRO A 83 0.76 12.10 -10.92
N SER A 84 -0.34 12.74 -10.53
CA SER A 84 -1.69 12.18 -10.45
C SER A 84 -2.05 11.38 -11.71
N PRO A 85 -2.47 10.10 -11.61
CA PRO A 85 -3.02 9.41 -12.75
C PRO A 85 -4.40 10.01 -13.05
N SER A 86 -4.43 10.84 -14.10
CA SER A 86 -5.66 11.31 -14.73
C SER A 86 -6.56 10.12 -15.04
N SER A 87 -7.79 10.25 -14.55
CA SER A 87 -8.97 9.46 -14.86
C SER A 87 -9.00 8.96 -16.31
N LYS A 88 -8.86 7.64 -16.50
CA LYS A 88 -9.47 6.98 -17.66
C LYS A 88 -10.77 6.32 -17.20
N ILE A 89 -11.86 7.06 -17.40
CA ILE A 89 -13.21 6.53 -17.44
C ILE A 89 -13.28 5.62 -18.68
N PRO A 90 -13.77 4.37 -18.58
CA PRO A 90 -14.02 3.57 -19.77
C PRO A 90 -15.16 4.22 -20.57
N ASP A 91 -14.88 4.58 -21.81
CA ASP A 91 -15.87 5.09 -22.77
C ASP A 91 -16.92 4.00 -23.04
N ILE A 92 -18.16 4.28 -22.63
CA ILE A 92 -19.34 3.44 -22.84
C ILE A 92 -20.39 4.23 -23.63
N THR A 93 -20.24 4.32 -24.95
CA THR A 93 -21.31 4.69 -25.91
C THR A 93 -20.79 4.39 -27.32
N LYS A 94 -21.35 3.56 -28.20
CA LYS A 94 -22.68 3.44 -28.82
C LYS A 94 -22.54 2.22 -29.79
N LYS A 95 -23.36 1.16 -29.85
CA LYS A 95 -24.77 0.99 -30.26
C LYS A 95 -25.19 1.80 -31.51
N GLU A 96 -25.83 1.09 -32.46
CA GLU A 96 -26.45 1.50 -33.74
C GLU A 96 -25.52 1.38 -34.97
N LYS A 97 -25.63 0.37 -35.86
CA LYS A 97 -26.74 -0.07 -36.74
C LYS A 97 -26.96 0.87 -37.93
N HIS A 98 -26.23 0.66 -39.03
CA HIS A 98 -26.79 0.39 -40.37
C HIS A 98 -25.70 -0.10 -41.33
#